data_AF-A0A0Q9QBV8-F1
#
_entry.id   AF-A0A0Q9QBV8-F1
#
_cell.length_a   1.000
_cell.length_b   1.000
_cell.length_c   1.000
_cell.angle_alpha   90.00
_cell.angle_beta   90.00
_cell.angle_gamma   90.00
#
_symmetry.space_group_name_H-M   'P 1'
#
loop_
_entity.id
_entity.type
_entity.pdbx_description
1 polymer ?
#
loop_
_entity_poly.entity_id
_entity_poly.type
_entity_poly.pdbx_seq_one_letter_code
_entity_poly.pdbx_strand_id
1 'polypeptide(L)'
;MSLSIVLMVIQVFFAVVIGLYFWNLLRNQQTNKSAVDRESRKELEKLRKLRSISLTKPLSEKTRPSSVQDIVGQIEGLKALKAALCGPNPQHVLIYGPPGVGKTAAARVILEEAKKNQESPFRPDSKFTEIDATTARFDERGIADPLIGSVHDPIYQGAGAMGVAGIPQPKPGAVTKAHGGILFIDEIGELHATQMNKLLKVLEDRKVFLESAYYSSEDANIPGYIHDIFQNGLPADFRLVGATTRTPSEIPPAIRSRCLEIFFRPLLPGEVGEIARKALDKIGFKKCEEAIEVVTKYATNGREAVNVIQLAAGIALTDKRDSITAADIEWVVNSSQIPPRPERKVPAQPQIGFVNGLAVYGPNLGTLLEIEVSAIPVAVAGTGKFNITGVVDEEEMGGGSRTIRRKSMARGSVENVLTVLRKLGFNTSDYDLHINFPGGVPIDGPSAGISMATAIASAIHKIPVDNKLAMTGEMSIHGKVKPVGGVVAKVEAAFQAGATRVIIPKENWQAMFVDLPGVEVVAAETIEEVLAAALGIELHDNVIPLPFSMERTIPATTLPILHANSQHTIDS
;
A
#
# COMPACT_ATOMS: atom_id res chain seq x y z
N MET A 1 -31.87 -66.58 62.49
CA MET A 1 -32.03 -66.04 61.11
C MET A 1 -31.03 -66.75 60.22
N SER A 2 -31.45 -67.24 59.05
CA SER A 2 -30.50 -67.80 58.08
C SER A 2 -29.55 -66.70 57.60
N LEU A 3 -28.27 -67.05 57.40
CA LEU A 3 -27.21 -66.14 56.95
C LEU A 3 -27.62 -65.33 55.70
N SER A 4 -28.45 -65.93 54.84
CA SER A 4 -29.01 -65.31 53.64
C SER A 4 -29.90 -64.09 53.92
N ILE A 5 -30.68 -64.11 55.01
CA ILE A 5 -31.56 -62.98 55.37
C ILE A 5 -30.71 -61.79 55.86
N VAL A 6 -29.63 -62.07 56.62
CA VAL A 6 -28.71 -61.01 57.09
C VAL A 6 -27.97 -60.37 55.91
N LEU A 7 -27.49 -61.19 54.96
CA LEU A 7 -26.85 -60.69 53.72
C LEU A 7 -27.81 -59.85 52.86
N MET A 8 -29.08 -60.26 52.76
CA MET A 8 -30.09 -59.51 52.01
C MET A 8 -30.36 -58.13 52.64
N VAL A 9 -30.46 -58.05 53.98
CA VAL A 9 -30.66 -56.77 54.68
C VAL A 9 -29.46 -55.85 54.51
N ILE A 10 -28.23 -56.39 54.54
CA ILE A 10 -27.00 -55.62 54.28
C ILE A 10 -26.97 -55.11 52.84
N GLN A 11 -27.35 -55.94 51.86
CA GLN A 11 -27.43 -55.52 50.46
C GLN A 11 -28.45 -54.40 50.24
N VAL A 12 -29.64 -54.51 50.85
CA VAL A 12 -30.67 -53.47 50.79
C VAL A 12 -30.18 -52.18 51.44
N PHE A 13 -29.51 -52.27 52.59
CA PHE A 13 -28.92 -51.09 53.25
C PHE A 13 -27.90 -50.38 52.35
N PHE A 14 -26.95 -51.11 51.75
CA PHE A 14 -25.99 -50.51 50.82
C PHE A 14 -26.65 -49.97 49.55
N ALA A 15 -27.66 -50.64 49.00
CA ALA A 15 -28.41 -50.13 47.85
C ALA A 15 -29.13 -48.81 48.16
N VAL A 16 -29.69 -48.67 49.38
CA VAL A 16 -30.31 -47.42 49.83
C VAL A 16 -29.26 -46.32 50.04
N VAL A 17 -28.12 -46.63 50.66
CA VAL A 17 -27.02 -45.66 50.86
C VAL A 17 -26.44 -45.19 49.52
N ILE A 18 -26.19 -46.11 48.58
CA ILE A 18 -25.72 -45.79 47.22
C ILE A 18 -26.78 -44.98 46.47
N GLY A 19 -28.06 -45.37 46.57
CA GLY A 19 -29.18 -44.64 45.99
C GLY A 19 -29.29 -43.21 46.52
N LEU A 20 -29.16 -43.01 47.83
CA LEU A 20 -29.15 -41.68 48.46
C LEU A 20 -27.93 -40.86 48.06
N TYR A 21 -26.75 -41.47 47.93
CA TYR A 21 -25.54 -40.82 47.44
C TYR A 21 -25.71 -40.32 46.00
N PHE A 22 -26.15 -41.18 45.09
CA PHE A 22 -26.42 -40.79 43.69
C PHE A 22 -27.55 -39.75 43.58
N TRP A 23 -28.59 -39.86 44.40
CA TRP A 23 -29.67 -38.88 44.45
C TRP A 23 -29.17 -37.50 44.90
N ASN A 24 -28.30 -37.45 45.91
CA ASN A 24 -27.73 -36.21 46.40
C ASN A 24 -26.76 -35.58 45.37
N LEU A 25 -26.00 -36.42 44.66
CA LEU A 25 -25.08 -36.00 43.59
C LEU A 25 -25.84 -35.42 42.38
N LEU A 26 -26.93 -36.09 41.95
CA LEU A 26 -27.84 -35.60 40.92
C LEU A 26 -28.51 -34.29 41.34
N ARG A 27 -28.96 -34.19 42.60
CA ARG A 27 -29.59 -32.98 43.13
C ARG A 27 -28.61 -31.81 43.12
N ASN A 28 -27.37 -32.00 43.57
CA ASN A 28 -26.32 -30.97 43.55
C ASN A 28 -25.91 -30.53 42.13
N GLN A 29 -25.87 -31.46 41.17
CA GLN A 29 -25.65 -31.11 39.76
C GLN A 29 -26.81 -30.27 39.19
N GLN A 30 -28.06 -30.60 39.52
CA GLN A 30 -29.23 -29.84 39.07
C GLN A 30 -29.32 -28.45 39.71
N THR A 31 -29.01 -28.29 41.00
CA THR A 31 -28.96 -26.96 41.64
C THR A 31 -27.86 -26.09 41.03
N ASN A 32 -26.65 -26.61 40.82
CA ASN A 32 -25.56 -25.86 40.18
C ASN A 32 -25.92 -25.45 38.74
N LYS A 33 -26.52 -26.34 37.94
CA LYS A 33 -26.98 -26.02 36.59
C LYS A 33 -28.05 -24.92 36.58
N SER A 34 -29.00 -24.98 37.52
CA SER A 34 -30.04 -23.96 37.64
C SER A 34 -29.51 -22.58 38.08
N ALA A 35 -28.46 -22.55 38.89
CA ALA A 35 -27.77 -21.32 39.31
C ALA A 35 -27.01 -20.68 38.13
N VAL A 36 -26.25 -21.49 37.38
CA VAL A 36 -25.53 -21.06 36.17
C VAL A 36 -26.50 -20.58 35.08
N ASP A 37 -27.62 -21.27 34.85
CA ASP A 37 -28.62 -20.82 33.89
C ASP A 37 -29.29 -19.50 34.31
N ARG A 38 -29.53 -19.31 35.61
CA ARG A 38 -30.09 -18.05 36.13
C ARG A 38 -29.09 -16.90 36.00
N GLU A 39 -27.81 -17.13 36.25
CA GLU A 39 -26.74 -16.17 36.07
C GLU A 39 -26.51 -15.85 34.58
N SER A 40 -26.50 -16.88 33.73
CA SER A 40 -26.43 -16.74 32.26
C SER A 40 -27.60 -15.92 31.71
N ARG A 41 -28.83 -16.16 32.19
CA ARG A 41 -30.00 -15.35 31.81
C ARG A 41 -29.84 -13.88 32.24
N LYS A 42 -29.36 -13.62 33.45
CA LYS A 42 -29.07 -12.26 33.92
C LYS A 42 -28.00 -11.57 33.08
N GLU A 43 -26.91 -12.26 32.75
CA GLU A 43 -25.86 -11.72 31.88
C GLU A 43 -26.36 -11.55 30.44
N LEU A 44 -27.21 -12.44 29.92
CA LEU A 44 -27.86 -12.28 28.62
C LEU A 44 -28.81 -11.08 28.59
N GLU A 45 -29.58 -10.85 29.65
CA GLU A 45 -30.42 -9.65 29.79
C GLU A 45 -29.57 -8.38 29.87
N LYS A 46 -28.47 -8.42 30.63
CA LYS A 46 -27.50 -7.32 30.69
C LYS A 46 -26.87 -7.06 29.32
N LEU A 47 -26.48 -8.10 28.58
CA LEU A 47 -25.97 -7.99 27.21
C LEU A 47 -27.04 -7.47 26.25
N ARG A 48 -28.30 -7.89 26.38
CA ARG A 48 -29.41 -7.35 25.58
C ARG A 48 -29.62 -5.87 25.88
N LYS A 49 -29.57 -5.47 27.15
CA LYS A 49 -29.65 -4.07 27.59
C LYS A 49 -28.47 -3.24 27.07
N LEU A 50 -27.26 -3.81 27.05
CA LEU A 50 -26.09 -3.16 26.46
C LEU A 50 -26.22 -3.04 24.94
N ARG A 51 -26.70 -4.08 24.25
CA ARG A 51 -26.93 -4.08 22.80
C ARG A 51 -28.07 -3.17 22.36
N SER A 52 -29.04 -2.87 23.24
CA SER A 52 -30.10 -1.90 22.95
C SER A 52 -29.63 -0.46 23.03
N ILE A 53 -28.48 -0.20 23.68
CA ILE A 53 -27.85 1.12 23.70
C ILE A 53 -26.97 1.20 22.45
N SER A 54 -27.25 2.17 21.57
CA SER A 54 -26.42 2.43 20.39
C SER A 54 -26.17 3.93 20.26
N LEU A 55 -24.93 4.29 19.95
CA LEU A 55 -24.59 5.65 19.54
C LEU A 55 -24.92 5.82 18.05
N THR A 56 -25.09 7.07 17.64
CA THR A 56 -25.26 7.39 16.21
C THR A 56 -24.04 6.94 15.42
N LYS A 57 -24.28 6.32 14.27
CA LYS A 57 -23.20 5.92 13.36
C LYS A 57 -22.36 7.13 12.92
N PRO A 58 -21.02 7.06 13.01
CA PRO A 58 -20.13 8.09 12.49
C PRO A 58 -20.36 8.36 11.01
N LEU A 59 -20.05 9.58 10.57
CA LEU A 59 -20.19 9.97 9.17
C LEU A 59 -19.29 9.12 8.27
N SER A 60 -18.09 8.75 8.74
CA SER A 60 -17.17 7.87 8.02
C SER A 60 -17.74 6.48 7.67
N GLU A 61 -18.66 5.95 8.48
CA GLU A 61 -19.38 4.72 8.16
C GLU A 61 -20.51 5.01 7.15
N LYS A 62 -21.25 6.11 7.34
CA LYS A 62 -22.34 6.50 6.46
C LYS A 62 -21.85 6.86 5.05
N THR A 63 -20.68 7.48 4.91
CA THR A 63 -20.08 7.90 3.62
C THR A 63 -19.28 6.80 2.94
N ARG A 64 -19.15 5.61 3.55
CA ARG A 64 -18.48 4.48 2.92
C ARG A 64 -19.12 4.18 1.54
N PRO A 65 -18.31 4.06 0.47
CA PRO A 65 -18.79 3.73 -0.87
C PRO A 65 -19.60 2.43 -0.89
N SER A 66 -20.71 2.42 -1.61
CA SER A 66 -21.58 1.25 -1.81
C SER A 66 -21.55 0.71 -3.24
N SER A 67 -21.16 1.55 -4.18
CA SER A 67 -21.02 1.23 -5.60
C SER A 67 -19.67 1.72 -6.14
N VAL A 68 -19.30 1.24 -7.34
CA VAL A 68 -18.04 1.67 -7.98
C VAL A 68 -18.07 3.17 -8.29
N GLN A 69 -19.25 3.72 -8.59
CA GLN A 69 -19.46 5.14 -8.90
C GLN A 69 -19.32 6.04 -7.66
N ASP A 70 -19.48 5.47 -6.46
CA ASP A 70 -19.29 6.21 -5.21
C ASP A 70 -17.81 6.46 -4.92
N ILE A 71 -16.92 5.60 -5.43
CA ILE A 71 -15.48 5.71 -5.23
C ILE A 71 -14.97 6.85 -6.09
N VAL A 72 -14.43 7.86 -5.42
CA VAL A 72 -13.86 9.04 -6.08
C VAL A 72 -12.40 8.77 -6.45
N GLY A 73 -12.06 9.03 -7.71
CA GLY A 73 -10.72 8.80 -8.24
C GLY A 73 -10.39 7.31 -8.42
N GLN A 74 -9.10 6.98 -8.38
CA GLN A 74 -8.57 5.60 -8.47
C GLN A 74 -9.02 4.80 -9.71
N ILE A 75 -9.29 5.48 -10.84
CA ILE A 75 -9.88 4.86 -12.03
C ILE A 75 -9.07 3.64 -12.50
N GLU A 76 -7.75 3.81 -12.66
CA GLU A 76 -6.86 2.71 -13.08
C GLU A 76 -6.75 1.60 -12.03
N GLY A 77 -6.68 1.96 -10.75
CA GLY A 77 -6.65 0.99 -9.65
C GLY A 77 -7.92 0.14 -9.58
N LEU A 78 -9.09 0.75 -9.77
CA LEU A 78 -10.38 0.06 -9.84
C LEU A 78 -10.51 -0.80 -11.09
N LYS A 79 -10.02 -0.33 -12.24
CA LYS A 79 -10.00 -1.09 -13.49
C LYS A 79 -9.14 -2.35 -13.35
N ALA A 80 -7.94 -2.21 -12.78
CA ALA A 80 -7.06 -3.34 -12.49
C ALA A 80 -7.70 -4.32 -11.49
N LEU A 81 -8.32 -3.82 -10.42
CA LEU A 81 -8.96 -4.65 -9.40
C LEU A 81 -10.17 -5.42 -9.96
N LYS A 82 -10.97 -4.78 -10.83
CA LYS A 82 -12.04 -5.44 -11.59
C LYS A 82 -11.52 -6.53 -12.49
N ALA A 83 -10.48 -6.25 -13.29
CA ALA A 83 -9.88 -7.24 -14.18
C ALA A 83 -9.34 -8.45 -13.39
N ALA A 84 -8.76 -8.20 -12.21
CA ALA A 84 -8.20 -9.24 -11.35
C ALA A 84 -9.24 -10.11 -10.65
N LEU A 85 -10.39 -9.56 -10.25
CA LEU A 85 -11.36 -10.25 -9.39
C LEU A 85 -12.66 -10.66 -10.09
N CYS A 86 -13.11 -9.91 -11.10
CA CYS A 86 -14.39 -10.17 -11.74
C CYS A 86 -14.32 -11.21 -12.88
N GLY A 87 -13.12 -11.64 -13.30
CA GLY A 87 -12.94 -12.65 -14.35
C GLY A 87 -13.22 -14.09 -13.88
N PRO A 88 -13.16 -15.08 -14.80
CA PRO A 88 -13.39 -16.49 -14.48
C PRO A 88 -12.31 -17.11 -13.59
N ASN A 89 -11.13 -16.50 -13.58
CA ASN A 89 -10.01 -16.92 -12.74
C ASN A 89 -9.54 -15.75 -11.87
N PRO A 90 -10.25 -15.44 -10.77
CA PRO A 90 -9.86 -14.36 -9.88
C PRO A 90 -8.46 -14.58 -9.29
N GLN A 91 -7.67 -13.53 -9.22
CA GLN A 91 -6.30 -13.56 -8.71
C GLN A 91 -6.23 -13.06 -7.25
N HIS A 92 -5.17 -13.42 -6.55
CA HIS A 92 -4.81 -12.75 -5.29
C HIS A 92 -4.24 -11.38 -5.61
N VAL A 93 -4.52 -10.38 -4.76
CA VAL A 93 -4.18 -8.98 -5.03
C VAL A 93 -3.51 -8.35 -3.82
N LEU A 94 -2.48 -7.53 -4.06
CA LEU A 94 -1.94 -6.58 -3.10
C LEU A 94 -2.26 -5.16 -3.56
N ILE A 95 -2.92 -4.38 -2.71
CA ILE A 95 -3.26 -2.97 -2.95
C ILE A 95 -2.30 -2.09 -2.13
N TYR A 96 -1.41 -1.41 -2.84
CA TYR A 96 -0.51 -0.40 -2.29
C TYR A 96 -1.16 0.96 -2.34
N GLY A 97 -0.94 1.80 -1.33
CA GLY A 97 -1.28 3.21 -1.41
C GLY A 97 -1.39 3.88 -0.05
N PRO A 98 -1.48 5.22 0.00
CA PRO A 98 -1.58 5.97 1.25
C PRO A 98 -2.79 5.57 2.11
N PRO A 99 -2.82 5.93 3.40
CA PRO A 99 -4.00 5.74 4.23
C PRO A 99 -5.18 6.58 3.71
N GLY A 100 -6.40 6.08 3.91
CA GLY A 100 -7.62 6.86 3.61
C GLY A 100 -7.97 7.05 2.12
N VAL A 101 -7.26 6.42 1.18
CA VAL A 101 -7.54 6.50 -0.27
C VAL A 101 -8.64 5.55 -0.76
N GLY A 102 -9.19 4.70 0.12
CA GLY A 102 -10.33 3.84 -0.21
C GLY A 102 -10.02 2.38 -0.56
N LYS A 103 -8.84 1.85 -0.22
CA LYS A 103 -8.42 0.45 -0.49
C LYS A 103 -9.47 -0.59 -0.07
N THR A 104 -9.90 -0.55 1.19
CA THR A 104 -10.92 -1.47 1.76
C THR A 104 -12.29 -1.30 1.09
N ALA A 105 -12.70 -0.06 0.82
CA ALA A 105 -13.98 0.23 0.17
C ALA A 105 -13.99 -0.31 -1.27
N ALA A 106 -12.90 -0.13 -2.01
CA ALA A 106 -12.72 -0.66 -3.35
C ALA A 106 -12.85 -2.18 -3.39
N ALA A 107 -12.09 -2.90 -2.54
CA ALA A 107 -12.15 -4.36 -2.48
C ALA A 107 -13.58 -4.88 -2.20
N ARG A 108 -14.29 -4.23 -1.27
CA ARG A 108 -15.66 -4.60 -0.92
C ARG A 108 -16.64 -4.38 -2.07
N VAL A 109 -16.58 -3.21 -2.70
CA VAL A 109 -17.44 -2.88 -3.84
C VAL A 109 -17.15 -3.78 -5.04
N ILE A 110 -15.88 -4.10 -5.31
CA ILE A 110 -15.52 -5.00 -6.42
C ILE A 110 -16.03 -6.42 -6.18
N LEU A 111 -16.04 -6.92 -4.94
CA LEU A 111 -16.68 -8.21 -4.66
C LEU A 111 -18.16 -8.20 -5.03
N GLU A 112 -18.89 -7.16 -4.64
CA GLU A 112 -20.32 -7.03 -4.97
C GLU A 112 -20.58 -6.93 -6.47
N GLU A 113 -19.64 -6.36 -7.23
CA GLU A 113 -19.70 -6.37 -8.69
C GLU A 113 -19.35 -7.74 -9.28
N ALA A 114 -18.35 -8.42 -8.74
CA ALA A 114 -17.94 -9.75 -9.17
C ALA A 114 -19.08 -10.77 -8.97
N LYS A 115 -19.83 -10.68 -7.87
CA LYS A 115 -21.04 -11.50 -7.61
C LYS A 115 -22.13 -11.37 -8.66
N LYS A 116 -22.19 -10.24 -9.38
CA LYS A 116 -23.16 -10.00 -10.46
C LYS A 116 -22.67 -10.57 -11.80
N ASN A 117 -21.37 -10.82 -11.93
CA ASN A 117 -20.79 -11.36 -13.15
C ASN A 117 -20.94 -12.89 -13.17
N GLN A 118 -21.66 -13.42 -14.17
CA GLN A 118 -21.88 -14.86 -14.31
C GLN A 118 -20.61 -15.66 -14.54
N GLU A 119 -19.58 -15.03 -15.14
CA GLU A 119 -18.27 -15.66 -15.35
C GLU A 119 -17.47 -15.77 -14.06
N SER A 120 -17.77 -14.95 -13.04
CA SER A 120 -17.02 -14.97 -11.79
C SER A 120 -17.41 -16.16 -10.91
N PRO A 121 -16.46 -16.83 -10.23
CA PRO A 121 -16.78 -17.90 -9.30
C PRO A 121 -17.40 -17.41 -7.98
N PHE A 122 -17.48 -16.09 -7.74
CA PHE A 122 -18.10 -15.55 -6.53
C PHE A 122 -19.62 -15.65 -6.60
N ARG A 123 -20.19 -16.33 -5.62
CA ARG A 123 -21.62 -16.54 -5.46
C ARG A 123 -22.28 -15.39 -4.70
N PRO A 124 -23.62 -15.23 -4.76
CA PRO A 124 -24.31 -14.21 -3.98
C PRO A 124 -24.02 -14.25 -2.48
N ASP A 125 -23.77 -15.45 -1.92
CA ASP A 125 -23.43 -15.68 -0.52
C ASP A 125 -21.91 -15.61 -0.21
N SER A 126 -21.07 -15.35 -1.21
CA SER A 126 -19.63 -15.15 -1.03
C SER A 126 -19.36 -14.07 0.01
N LYS A 127 -18.53 -14.41 0.99
CA LYS A 127 -18.26 -13.57 2.16
C LYS A 127 -17.10 -12.62 1.92
N PHE A 128 -17.20 -11.42 2.49
CA PHE A 128 -16.07 -10.51 2.66
C PHE A 128 -15.60 -10.59 4.11
N THR A 129 -14.53 -11.34 4.36
CA THR A 129 -13.95 -11.49 5.70
C THR A 129 -12.79 -10.53 5.84
N GLU A 130 -12.89 -9.60 6.78
CA GLU A 130 -11.91 -8.52 7.00
C GLU A 130 -11.13 -8.79 8.30
N ILE A 131 -9.80 -8.65 8.24
CA ILE A 131 -8.91 -8.67 9.40
C ILE A 131 -7.90 -7.52 9.28
N ASP A 132 -7.58 -6.88 10.41
CA ASP A 132 -6.53 -5.87 10.49
C ASP A 132 -5.28 -6.53 11.08
N ALA A 133 -4.19 -6.56 10.31
CA ALA A 133 -2.95 -7.20 10.71
C ALA A 133 -2.32 -6.56 11.95
N THR A 134 -2.53 -5.26 12.20
CA THR A 134 -2.00 -4.56 13.38
C THR A 134 -2.62 -5.06 14.69
N THR A 135 -3.85 -5.59 14.61
CA THR A 135 -4.58 -6.11 15.77
C THR A 135 -4.66 -7.64 15.80
N ALA A 136 -4.20 -8.29 14.73
CA ALA A 136 -4.16 -9.74 14.61
C ALA A 136 -3.10 -10.30 15.57
N ARG A 137 -3.52 -10.62 16.79
CA ARG A 137 -2.66 -11.24 17.80
C ARG A 137 -2.03 -12.51 17.23
N PHE A 138 -0.71 -12.55 17.20
CA PHE A 138 0.05 -13.77 16.99
C PHE A 138 0.30 -14.45 18.33
N ASP A 139 0.01 -15.74 18.41
CA ASP A 139 0.32 -16.58 19.56
C ASP A 139 1.21 -17.73 19.10
N GLU A 140 2.47 -17.72 19.55
CA GLU A 140 3.45 -18.77 19.24
C GLU A 140 2.99 -20.15 19.70
N ARG A 141 2.19 -20.22 20.77
CA ARG A 141 1.66 -21.49 21.30
C ARG A 141 0.45 -21.99 20.52
N GLY A 142 -0.06 -21.22 19.56
CA GLY A 142 -1.19 -21.60 18.72
C GLY A 142 -2.53 -21.73 19.47
N ILE A 143 -2.66 -21.16 20.67
CA ILE A 143 -3.87 -21.28 21.50
C ILE A 143 -5.00 -20.48 20.85
N ALA A 144 -4.67 -19.31 20.29
CA ALA A 144 -5.60 -18.51 19.51
C ALA A 144 -4.90 -17.78 18.37
N ASP A 145 -5.10 -18.26 17.14
CA ASP A 145 -4.72 -17.55 15.91
C ASP A 145 -6.01 -17.13 15.17
N PRO A 146 -6.37 -15.83 15.17
CA PRO A 146 -7.58 -15.36 14.52
C PRO A 146 -7.52 -15.46 12.99
N LEU A 147 -6.33 -15.50 12.40
CA LEU A 147 -6.13 -15.59 10.96
C LEU A 147 -6.28 -17.04 10.50
N ILE A 148 -5.45 -17.94 11.06
CA ILE A 148 -5.35 -19.34 10.62
C ILE A 148 -6.43 -20.21 11.27
N GLY A 149 -6.74 -19.97 12.54
CA GLY A 149 -7.54 -20.87 13.39
C GLY A 149 -6.68 -21.55 14.44
N SER A 150 -7.32 -22.16 15.42
CA SER A 150 -6.62 -22.84 16.52
C SER A 150 -7.33 -24.12 16.93
N VAL A 151 -6.64 -24.96 17.70
CA VAL A 151 -7.27 -26.07 18.40
C VAL A 151 -7.28 -25.74 19.89
N HIS A 152 -8.45 -25.85 20.50
CA HIS A 152 -8.54 -25.85 21.95
C HIS A 152 -8.30 -27.28 22.42
N ASP A 153 -7.14 -27.55 23.00
CA ASP A 153 -6.87 -28.86 23.59
C ASP A 153 -7.71 -29.11 24.84
N PRO A 154 -8.01 -30.37 25.19
CA PRO A 154 -8.90 -30.71 26.30
C PRO A 154 -8.54 -30.04 27.64
N ILE A 155 -7.24 -29.91 27.92
CA ILE A 155 -6.70 -29.25 29.11
C ILE A 155 -7.10 -27.76 29.22
N TYR A 156 -7.43 -27.12 28.10
CA TYR A 156 -7.83 -25.71 28.01
C TYR A 156 -9.34 -25.51 27.81
N GLN A 157 -10.13 -26.59 27.70
CA GLN A 157 -11.58 -26.51 27.44
C GLN A 157 -12.46 -26.41 28.71
N GLY A 158 -11.89 -26.60 29.90
CA GLY A 158 -12.65 -26.59 31.17
C GLY A 158 -13.62 -27.77 31.31
N ALA A 159 -14.64 -27.65 32.18
CA ALA A 159 -15.60 -28.73 32.50
C ALA A 159 -16.67 -28.99 31.41
N GLY A 160 -16.42 -28.63 30.16
CA GLY A 160 -17.32 -28.91 29.03
C GLY A 160 -17.31 -30.39 28.66
N ALA A 161 -18.40 -30.89 28.07
CA ALA A 161 -18.55 -32.31 27.71
C ALA A 161 -17.39 -32.87 26.84
N MET A 162 -16.85 -32.04 25.93
CA MET A 162 -15.74 -32.41 25.06
C MET A 162 -14.37 -32.39 25.77
N GLY A 163 -14.17 -31.45 26.71
CA GLY A 163 -12.96 -31.37 27.53
C GLY A 163 -12.85 -32.55 28.51
N VAL A 164 -13.97 -32.95 29.12
CA VAL A 164 -14.04 -34.14 29.98
C VAL A 164 -13.82 -35.42 29.18
N ALA A 165 -14.24 -35.45 27.92
CA ALA A 165 -14.03 -36.58 27.02
C ALA A 165 -12.61 -36.63 26.39
N GLY A 166 -11.74 -35.65 26.67
CA GLY A 166 -10.39 -35.63 26.10
C GLY A 166 -10.34 -35.29 24.61
N ILE A 167 -11.41 -34.71 24.04
CA ILE A 167 -11.53 -34.48 22.60
C ILE A 167 -11.04 -33.06 22.24
N PRO A 168 -10.04 -32.91 21.36
CA PRO A 168 -9.58 -31.60 20.91
C PRO A 168 -10.64 -30.89 20.06
N GLN A 169 -10.81 -29.57 20.23
CA GLN A 169 -11.82 -28.80 19.52
C GLN A 169 -11.18 -27.83 18.50
N PRO A 170 -11.22 -28.14 17.20
CA PRO A 170 -10.75 -27.23 16.17
C PRO A 170 -11.68 -26.01 16.04
N LYS A 171 -11.09 -24.83 15.83
CA LYS A 171 -11.79 -23.56 15.62
C LYS A 171 -11.32 -22.87 14.34
N PRO A 172 -12.26 -22.45 13.47
CA PRO A 172 -11.92 -21.84 12.20
C PRO A 172 -11.38 -20.41 12.37
N GLY A 173 -10.30 -20.11 11.64
CA GLY A 173 -9.76 -18.77 11.48
C GLY A 173 -10.50 -17.94 10.43
N ALA A 174 -10.00 -16.73 10.18
CA ALA A 174 -10.49 -15.85 9.12
C ALA A 174 -10.37 -16.48 7.73
N VAL A 175 -9.30 -17.25 7.47
CA VAL A 175 -9.09 -17.96 6.19
C VAL A 175 -10.23 -18.92 5.85
N THR A 176 -10.68 -19.72 6.82
CA THR A 176 -11.81 -20.66 6.64
C THR A 176 -13.14 -19.92 6.53
N LYS A 177 -13.31 -18.82 7.29
CA LYS A 177 -14.51 -17.97 7.20
C LYS A 177 -14.63 -17.27 5.84
N ALA A 178 -13.51 -17.03 5.18
CA ALA A 178 -13.43 -16.44 3.84
C ALA A 178 -13.63 -17.43 2.70
N HIS A 179 -13.73 -18.74 2.97
CA HIS A 179 -13.90 -19.77 1.94
C HIS A 179 -15.07 -19.44 0.99
N GLY A 180 -14.82 -19.53 -0.33
CA GLY A 180 -15.73 -19.14 -1.40
C GLY A 180 -15.87 -17.64 -1.60
N GLY A 181 -15.07 -16.80 -0.94
CA GLY A 181 -15.16 -15.34 -0.97
C GLY A 181 -13.79 -14.66 -0.93
N ILE A 182 -13.76 -13.47 -0.31
CA ILE A 182 -12.55 -12.66 -0.16
C ILE A 182 -12.10 -12.66 1.30
N LEU A 183 -10.80 -12.89 1.49
CA LEU A 183 -10.08 -12.54 2.71
C LEU A 183 -9.40 -11.19 2.47
N PHE A 184 -9.87 -10.15 3.13
CA PHE A 184 -9.23 -8.84 3.11
C PHE A 184 -8.36 -8.68 4.35
N ILE A 185 -7.07 -8.37 4.14
CA ILE A 185 -6.11 -8.10 5.22
C ILE A 185 -5.67 -6.65 5.10
N ASP A 186 -6.10 -5.79 6.03
CA ASP A 186 -5.58 -4.43 6.13
C ASP A 186 -4.21 -4.44 6.79
N GLU A 187 -3.35 -3.54 6.33
CA GLU A 187 -1.93 -3.46 6.70
C GLU A 187 -1.18 -4.80 6.68
N ILE A 188 -1.35 -5.60 5.63
CA ILE A 188 -0.78 -6.96 5.51
C ILE A 188 0.74 -7.04 5.77
N GLY A 189 1.48 -5.94 5.55
CA GLY A 189 2.91 -5.84 5.88
C GLY A 189 3.24 -5.93 7.36
N GLU A 190 2.27 -5.76 8.25
CA GLU A 190 2.42 -5.84 9.71
C GLU A 190 2.23 -7.26 10.26
N LEU A 191 1.83 -8.23 9.42
CA LEU A 191 1.70 -9.62 9.84
C LEU A 191 3.05 -10.19 10.31
N HIS A 192 3.00 -10.99 11.37
CA HIS A 192 4.15 -11.73 11.83
C HIS A 192 4.64 -12.72 10.76
N ALA A 193 5.96 -12.91 10.61
CA ALA A 193 6.54 -13.75 9.56
C ALA A 193 5.98 -15.19 9.54
N THR A 194 5.74 -15.77 10.72
CA THR A 194 5.12 -17.10 10.84
C THR A 194 3.68 -17.12 10.31
N GLN A 195 2.88 -16.09 10.57
CA GLN A 195 1.51 -16.00 10.03
C GLN A 195 1.52 -15.84 8.52
N MET A 196 2.46 -15.04 7.98
CA MET A 196 2.66 -14.90 6.55
C MET A 196 2.99 -16.25 5.88
N ASN A 197 3.92 -17.02 6.46
CA ASN A 197 4.29 -18.35 5.94
C ASN A 197 3.13 -19.34 6.00
N LYS A 198 2.36 -19.35 7.10
CA LYS A 198 1.15 -20.18 7.18
C LYS A 198 0.11 -19.76 6.14
N LEU A 199 -0.09 -18.45 5.95
CA LEU A 199 -0.99 -17.92 4.93
C LEU A 199 -0.58 -18.36 3.53
N LEU A 200 0.71 -18.30 3.19
CA LEU A 200 1.24 -18.76 1.90
C LEU A 200 0.89 -20.23 1.63
N LYS A 201 1.08 -21.10 2.63
CA LYS A 201 0.70 -22.51 2.53
C LYS A 201 -0.80 -22.69 2.31
N VAL A 202 -1.64 -21.89 3.00
CA VAL A 202 -3.10 -21.94 2.81
C VAL A 202 -3.50 -21.47 1.41
N LEU A 203 -2.82 -20.47 0.81
CA LEU A 203 -3.08 -20.04 -0.56
C LEU A 203 -2.78 -21.16 -1.59
N GLU A 204 -1.79 -21.99 -1.31
CA GLU A 204 -1.41 -23.14 -2.15
C GLU A 204 -2.38 -24.31 -1.97
N ASP A 205 -2.56 -24.75 -0.72
CA ASP A 205 -3.33 -25.94 -0.38
C ASP A 205 -4.85 -25.71 -0.50
N ARG A 206 -5.31 -24.45 -0.38
CA ARG A 206 -6.72 -24.04 -0.29
C ARG A 206 -7.48 -24.66 0.89
N LYS A 207 -6.73 -25.08 1.90
CA LYS A 207 -7.22 -25.66 3.15
C LYS A 207 -6.25 -25.36 4.28
N VAL A 208 -6.75 -25.49 5.50
CA VAL A 208 -5.97 -25.28 6.72
C VAL A 208 -5.86 -26.60 7.45
N PHE A 209 -4.62 -27.04 7.69
CA PHE A 209 -4.36 -28.14 8.59
C PHE A 209 -4.15 -27.60 10.01
N LEU A 210 -4.82 -28.24 10.95
CA LEU A 210 -4.69 -27.98 12.37
C LEU A 210 -3.99 -29.16 13.03
N GLU A 211 -3.24 -28.89 14.08
CA GLU A 211 -2.46 -29.89 14.80
C GLU A 211 -2.83 -29.88 16.28
N SER A 212 -2.84 -31.05 16.91
CA SER A 212 -3.08 -31.24 18.34
C SER A 212 -2.37 -32.49 18.81
N ALA A 213 -1.70 -32.41 19.96
CA ALA A 213 -1.09 -33.58 20.61
C ALA A 213 -2.13 -34.56 21.17
N TYR A 214 -3.39 -34.15 21.28
CA TYR A 214 -4.50 -34.95 21.81
C TYR A 214 -5.36 -35.58 20.72
N TYR A 215 -4.99 -35.41 19.44
CA TYR A 215 -5.68 -36.04 18.34
C TYR A 215 -4.98 -37.35 17.93
N SER A 216 -5.77 -38.42 17.80
CA SER A 216 -5.34 -39.68 17.20
C SER A 216 -6.35 -40.11 16.15
N SER A 217 -5.89 -40.55 14.98
CA SER A 217 -6.76 -41.08 13.93
C SER A 217 -7.41 -42.43 14.29
N GLU A 218 -6.90 -43.11 15.32
CA GLU A 218 -7.38 -44.42 15.76
C GLU A 218 -8.41 -44.32 16.91
N ASP A 219 -8.57 -43.15 17.52
CA ASP A 219 -9.48 -42.97 18.66
C ASP A 219 -10.94 -42.86 18.19
N ALA A 220 -11.67 -43.96 18.35
CA ALA A 220 -13.09 -44.05 17.98
C ALA A 220 -14.02 -43.15 18.83
N ASN A 221 -13.54 -42.55 19.92
CA ASN A 221 -14.34 -41.61 20.72
C ASN A 221 -14.39 -40.21 20.10
N ILE A 222 -13.49 -39.90 19.16
CA ILE A 222 -13.47 -38.60 18.48
C ILE A 222 -14.57 -38.59 17.39
N PRO A 223 -15.44 -37.57 17.36
CA PRO A 223 -16.47 -37.46 16.34
C PRO A 223 -15.89 -37.43 14.92
N GLY A 224 -16.58 -38.09 13.98
CA GLY A 224 -16.13 -38.21 12.59
C GLY A 224 -15.84 -36.87 11.89
N TYR A 225 -16.58 -35.80 12.22
CA TYR A 225 -16.30 -34.47 11.66
C TYR A 225 -14.97 -33.87 12.16
N ILE A 226 -14.53 -34.23 13.36
CA ILE A 226 -13.23 -33.80 13.90
C ILE A 226 -12.12 -34.58 13.19
N HIS A 227 -12.30 -35.89 12.99
CA HIS A 227 -11.37 -36.68 12.16
C HIS A 227 -11.21 -36.09 10.76
N ASP A 228 -12.34 -35.76 10.10
CA ASP A 228 -12.33 -35.13 8.78
C ASP A 228 -11.54 -33.82 8.78
N ILE A 229 -11.73 -32.96 9.79
CA ILE A 229 -10.98 -31.70 9.92
C ILE A 229 -9.46 -31.94 10.06
N PHE A 230 -9.04 -32.88 10.90
CA PHE A 230 -7.60 -33.12 11.11
C PHE A 230 -6.95 -33.87 9.93
N GLN A 231 -7.68 -34.72 9.23
CA GLN A 231 -7.17 -35.51 8.09
C GLN A 231 -7.21 -34.73 6.77
N ASN A 232 -8.33 -34.05 6.51
CA ASN A 232 -8.59 -33.38 5.23
C ASN A 232 -8.40 -31.86 5.29
N GLY A 233 -8.31 -31.29 6.49
CA GLY A 233 -8.17 -29.85 6.71
C GLY A 233 -9.50 -29.09 6.64
N LEU A 234 -9.54 -27.89 7.23
CA LEU A 234 -10.66 -26.98 7.05
C LEU A 234 -10.60 -26.31 5.67
N PRO A 235 -11.70 -26.26 4.90
CA PRO A 235 -11.74 -25.57 3.62
C PRO A 235 -11.35 -24.09 3.74
N ALA A 236 -10.49 -23.62 2.83
CA ALA A 236 -9.99 -22.25 2.83
C ALA A 236 -9.64 -21.77 1.40
N ASP A 237 -10.43 -22.16 0.39
CA ASP A 237 -10.35 -21.59 -0.96
C ASP A 237 -10.97 -20.18 -0.97
N PHE A 238 -10.15 -19.14 -0.92
CA PHE A 238 -10.57 -17.74 -0.96
C PHE A 238 -9.65 -16.93 -1.86
N ARG A 239 -10.05 -15.71 -2.22
CA ARG A 239 -9.15 -14.74 -2.87
C ARG A 239 -8.66 -13.74 -1.84
N LEU A 240 -7.35 -13.74 -1.61
CA LEU A 240 -6.68 -12.74 -0.80
C LEU A 240 -6.70 -11.37 -1.49
N VAL A 241 -7.11 -10.35 -0.75
CA VAL A 241 -6.86 -8.94 -1.05
C VAL A 241 -6.12 -8.33 0.14
N GLY A 242 -4.81 -8.20 0.04
CA GLY A 242 -4.00 -7.51 1.05
C GLY A 242 -3.92 -6.02 0.74
N ALA A 243 -4.05 -5.15 1.73
CA ALA A 243 -3.82 -3.71 1.60
C ALA A 243 -2.65 -3.28 2.48
N THR A 244 -1.85 -2.30 2.03
CA THR A 244 -0.75 -1.77 2.84
C THR A 244 -0.36 -0.35 2.44
N THR A 245 0.20 0.40 3.40
CA THR A 245 0.92 1.65 3.13
C THR A 245 2.43 1.48 2.92
N ARG A 246 2.98 0.27 3.13
CA ARG A 246 4.40 -0.03 2.93
C ARG A 246 4.77 -0.06 1.45
N THR A 247 6.06 0.10 1.16
CA THR A 247 6.60 -0.05 -0.19
C THR A 247 6.71 -1.54 -0.58
N PRO A 248 6.69 -1.89 -1.88
CA PRO A 248 6.87 -3.27 -2.33
C PRO A 248 8.15 -3.95 -1.86
N SER A 249 9.23 -3.19 -1.61
CA SER A 249 10.49 -3.71 -1.05
C SER A 249 10.39 -4.17 0.40
N GLU A 250 9.43 -3.63 1.16
CA GLU A 250 9.21 -3.98 2.56
C GLU A 250 8.29 -5.19 2.73
N ILE A 251 7.65 -5.63 1.65
CA ILE A 251 6.78 -6.81 1.65
C ILE A 251 7.58 -8.03 1.19
N PRO A 252 7.50 -9.18 1.90
CA PRO A 252 8.23 -10.38 1.52
C PRO A 252 8.02 -10.79 0.05
N PRO A 253 9.10 -11.09 -0.71
CA PRO A 253 8.97 -11.50 -2.12
C PRO A 253 8.06 -12.70 -2.34
N ALA A 254 7.94 -13.59 -1.35
CA ALA A 254 7.13 -14.80 -1.43
C ALA A 254 5.61 -14.52 -1.55
N ILE A 255 5.09 -13.48 -0.89
CA ILE A 255 3.67 -13.12 -1.04
C ILE A 255 3.45 -12.29 -2.32
N ARG A 256 4.42 -11.43 -2.66
CA ARG A 256 4.38 -10.61 -3.88
C ARG A 256 4.34 -11.45 -5.14
N SER A 257 5.15 -12.52 -5.23
CA SER A 257 5.17 -13.39 -6.41
C SER A 257 3.86 -14.16 -6.65
N ARG A 258 2.98 -14.25 -5.64
CA ARG A 258 1.66 -14.92 -5.73
C ARG A 258 0.49 -13.96 -5.93
N CYS A 259 0.73 -12.65 -5.89
CA CYS A 259 -0.32 -11.64 -5.95
C CYS A 259 -0.07 -10.64 -7.07
N LEU A 260 -1.15 -10.20 -7.72
CA LEU A 260 -1.11 -9.03 -8.59
C LEU A 260 -0.93 -7.76 -7.72
N GLU A 261 0.07 -6.96 -8.04
CA GLU A 261 0.33 -5.69 -7.35
C GLU A 261 -0.46 -4.55 -8.03
N ILE A 262 -1.31 -3.86 -7.28
CA ILE A 262 -2.12 -2.72 -7.73
C ILE A 262 -1.79 -1.50 -6.86
N PHE A 263 -1.61 -0.34 -7.50
CA PHE A 263 -1.23 0.89 -6.83
C PHE A 263 -2.36 1.90 -6.86
N PHE A 264 -2.78 2.35 -5.68
CA PHE A 264 -3.71 3.45 -5.48
C PHE A 264 -2.91 4.71 -5.22
N ARG A 265 -3.12 5.74 -6.03
CA ARG A 265 -2.43 7.02 -5.89
C ARG A 265 -3.05 7.86 -4.76
N PRO A 266 -2.37 8.90 -4.27
CA PRO A 266 -3.03 9.92 -3.45
C PRO A 266 -4.22 10.55 -4.19
N LEU A 267 -5.18 11.06 -3.42
CA LEU A 267 -6.34 11.75 -3.95
C LEU A 267 -5.97 13.18 -4.37
N LEU A 268 -6.49 13.61 -5.52
CA LEU A 268 -6.32 14.98 -6.00
C LEU A 268 -7.16 15.95 -5.17
N PRO A 269 -6.81 17.25 -5.11
CA PRO A 269 -7.59 18.24 -4.38
C PRO A 269 -9.07 18.25 -4.80
N GLY A 270 -9.35 18.18 -6.11
CA GLY A 270 -10.71 18.10 -6.63
C GLY A 270 -11.46 16.84 -6.20
N GLU A 271 -10.78 15.70 -6.09
CA GLU A 271 -11.34 14.43 -5.62
C GLU A 271 -11.66 14.48 -4.11
N VAL A 272 -10.76 15.08 -3.32
CA VAL A 272 -11.01 15.36 -1.90
C VAL A 272 -12.23 16.27 -1.74
N GLY A 273 -12.35 17.31 -2.57
CA GLY A 273 -13.50 18.21 -2.59
C GLY A 273 -14.81 17.48 -2.93
N GLU A 274 -14.80 16.55 -3.88
CA GLU A 274 -15.97 15.72 -4.19
C GLU A 274 -16.38 14.84 -3.01
N ILE A 275 -15.42 14.22 -2.31
CA ILE A 275 -15.69 13.45 -1.10
C ILE A 275 -16.30 14.35 -0.02
N ALA A 276 -15.78 15.56 0.18
CA ALA A 276 -16.33 16.53 1.13
C ALA A 276 -17.77 16.94 0.77
N ARG A 277 -18.07 17.19 -0.51
CA ARG A 277 -19.43 17.46 -1.00
C ARG A 277 -20.38 16.29 -0.72
N LYS A 278 -19.96 15.06 -1.05
CA LYS A 278 -20.74 13.84 -0.76
C LYS A 278 -20.97 13.68 0.74
N ALA A 279 -20.00 14.04 1.58
CA ALA A 279 -20.14 14.00 3.03
C ALA A 279 -21.19 15.01 3.54
N LEU A 280 -21.15 16.26 3.05
CA LEU A 280 -22.15 17.29 3.37
C LEU A 280 -23.56 16.86 2.96
N ASP A 281 -23.71 16.29 1.76
CA ASP A 281 -24.99 15.77 1.25
C ASP A 281 -25.58 14.70 2.18
N LYS A 282 -24.73 13.80 2.74
CA LYS A 282 -25.21 12.77 3.68
C LYS A 282 -25.63 13.30 5.04
N ILE A 283 -25.16 14.47 5.46
CA ILE A 283 -25.60 15.13 6.70
C ILE A 283 -26.86 15.98 6.44
N GLY A 284 -27.13 16.35 5.19
CA GLY A 284 -28.22 17.25 4.83
C GLY A 284 -27.90 18.73 5.03
N PHE A 285 -26.61 19.09 5.04
CA PHE A 285 -26.15 20.47 5.16
C PHE A 285 -26.10 21.14 3.78
N LYS A 286 -26.30 22.47 3.75
CA LYS A 286 -26.11 23.24 2.51
C LYS A 286 -24.64 23.25 2.10
N LYS A 287 -24.39 23.09 0.79
CA LYS A 287 -23.03 23.17 0.23
C LYS A 287 -22.53 24.61 0.32
N CYS A 288 -21.33 24.77 0.85
CA CYS A 288 -20.57 26.02 0.86
C CYS A 288 -19.24 25.72 0.17
N GLU A 289 -19.02 26.27 -1.02
CA GLU A 289 -17.82 25.97 -1.80
C GLU A 289 -16.57 26.56 -1.12
N GLU A 290 -16.69 27.68 -0.40
CA GLU A 290 -15.60 28.26 0.38
C GLU A 290 -15.14 27.30 1.48
N ALA A 291 -16.07 26.63 2.16
CA ALA A 291 -15.73 25.61 3.16
C ALA A 291 -15.03 24.40 2.51
N ILE A 292 -15.50 23.98 1.32
CA ILE A 292 -14.90 22.87 0.56
C ILE A 292 -13.48 23.24 0.11
N GLU A 293 -13.25 24.47 -0.37
CA GLU A 293 -11.93 24.97 -0.75
C GLU A 293 -10.94 24.86 0.42
N VAL A 294 -11.35 25.27 1.62
CA VAL A 294 -10.51 25.07 2.82
C VAL A 294 -10.24 23.58 3.06
N VAL A 295 -11.24 22.69 2.96
CA VAL A 295 -10.99 21.25 3.10
C VAL A 295 -9.98 20.75 2.06
N THR A 296 -10.07 21.17 0.80
CA THR A 296 -9.11 20.74 -0.25
C THR A 296 -7.69 21.23 -0.02
N LYS A 297 -7.53 22.37 0.64
CA LYS A 297 -6.22 22.95 0.98
C LYS A 297 -5.52 22.21 2.12
N TYR A 298 -6.25 21.53 2.99
CA TYR A 298 -5.70 20.89 4.20
C TYR A 298 -5.78 19.36 4.20
N ALA A 299 -6.90 18.78 3.74
CA ALA A 299 -7.08 17.32 3.76
C ALA A 299 -6.31 16.64 2.62
N THR A 300 -5.59 15.56 2.96
CA THR A 300 -4.78 14.80 1.99
C THR A 300 -5.48 13.55 1.48
N ASN A 301 -6.48 13.06 2.20
CA ASN A 301 -7.21 11.84 1.90
C ASN A 301 -8.70 11.93 2.28
N GLY A 302 -9.48 10.94 1.84
CA GLY A 302 -10.94 10.94 2.03
C GLY A 302 -11.36 10.78 3.49
N ARG A 303 -10.59 10.04 4.29
CA ARG A 303 -10.86 9.85 5.73
C ARG A 303 -10.73 11.18 6.48
N GLU A 304 -9.66 11.92 6.23
CA GLU A 304 -9.44 13.27 6.79
C GLU A 304 -10.55 14.23 6.37
N ALA A 305 -10.89 14.27 5.09
CA ALA A 305 -11.94 15.16 4.57
C ALA A 305 -13.29 14.91 5.28
N VAL A 306 -13.69 13.65 5.41
CA VAL A 306 -14.92 13.28 6.11
C VAL A 306 -14.85 13.64 7.59
N ASN A 307 -13.71 13.43 8.26
CA ASN A 307 -13.54 13.77 9.66
C ASN A 307 -13.62 15.28 9.90
N VAL A 308 -12.97 16.09 9.06
CA VAL A 308 -13.02 17.56 9.14
C VAL A 308 -14.46 18.05 8.97
N ILE A 309 -15.17 17.54 7.96
CA ILE A 309 -16.60 17.86 7.74
C ILE A 309 -17.45 17.41 8.93
N GLN A 310 -17.21 16.23 9.49
CA GLN A 310 -17.98 15.72 10.63
C GLN A 310 -17.81 16.60 11.88
N LEU A 311 -16.59 17.05 12.16
CA LEU A 311 -16.31 17.94 13.28
C LEU A 311 -16.94 19.32 13.08
N ALA A 312 -16.81 19.89 11.89
CA ALA A 312 -17.42 21.17 11.55
C ALA A 312 -18.96 21.11 11.62
N ALA A 313 -19.56 20.01 11.16
CA ALA A 313 -20.99 19.76 11.32
C ALA A 313 -21.40 19.68 12.80
N GLY A 314 -20.57 19.06 13.65
CA GLY A 314 -20.80 19.01 15.11
C GLY A 314 -20.84 20.39 15.76
N ILE A 315 -19.94 21.29 15.36
CA ILE A 315 -19.91 22.69 15.82
C ILE A 315 -21.16 23.42 15.34
N ALA A 316 -21.46 23.36 14.05
CA ALA A 316 -22.61 24.03 13.47
C ALA A 316 -23.93 23.56 14.11
N LEU A 317 -24.09 22.25 14.35
CA LEU A 317 -25.26 21.71 15.04
C LEU A 317 -25.36 22.17 16.51
N THR A 318 -24.23 22.29 17.20
CA THR A 318 -24.19 22.81 18.59
C THR A 318 -24.68 24.26 18.63
N ASP A 319 -24.33 25.05 17.60
CA ASP A 319 -24.78 26.43 17.41
C ASP A 319 -26.18 26.55 16.77
N LYS A 320 -26.89 25.42 16.56
CA LYS A 320 -28.20 25.35 15.90
C LYS A 320 -28.22 25.90 14.47
N ARG A 321 -27.11 25.74 13.73
CA ARG A 321 -26.96 26.09 12.31
C ARG A 321 -27.17 24.86 11.42
N ASP A 322 -27.62 25.12 10.19
CA ASP A 322 -27.86 24.12 9.13
C ASP A 322 -26.81 24.18 7.99
N SER A 323 -25.74 24.94 8.23
CA SER A 323 -24.70 25.23 7.26
C SER A 323 -23.33 25.31 7.95
N ILE A 324 -22.31 24.91 7.19
CA ILE A 324 -20.90 25.00 7.58
C ILE A 324 -20.27 26.13 6.79
N THR A 325 -19.49 26.96 7.47
CA THR A 325 -18.74 28.07 6.90
C THR A 325 -17.26 27.70 6.74
N ALA A 326 -16.52 28.50 5.96
CA ALA A 326 -15.06 28.36 5.89
C ALA A 326 -14.39 28.49 7.27
N ALA A 327 -14.87 29.41 8.11
CA ALA A 327 -14.35 29.62 9.46
C ALA A 327 -14.52 28.39 10.37
N ASP A 328 -15.61 27.64 10.21
CA ASP A 328 -15.81 26.38 10.95
C ASP A 328 -14.73 25.34 10.56
N ILE A 329 -14.43 25.22 9.26
CA ILE A 329 -13.39 24.32 8.76
C ILE A 329 -12.00 24.79 9.22
N GLU A 330 -11.70 26.07 9.09
CA GLU A 330 -10.44 26.68 9.54
C GLU A 330 -10.21 26.42 11.04
N TRP A 331 -11.26 26.57 11.85
CA TRP A 331 -11.19 26.26 13.27
C TRP A 331 -10.85 24.77 13.51
N VAL A 332 -11.47 23.86 12.77
CA VAL A 332 -11.22 22.41 12.88
C VAL A 332 -9.78 22.07 12.50
N VAL A 333 -9.29 22.56 11.36
CA VAL A 333 -7.92 22.24 10.88
C VAL A 333 -6.85 22.84 11.80
N ASN A 334 -7.07 24.05 12.33
CA ASN A 334 -6.16 24.67 13.30
C ASN A 334 -6.17 23.94 14.65
N SER A 335 -7.36 23.59 15.15
CA SER A 335 -7.50 22.84 16.41
C SER A 335 -6.92 21.43 16.32
N SER A 336 -6.98 20.83 15.13
CA SER A 336 -6.41 19.50 14.85
C SER A 336 -4.94 19.56 14.41
N GLN A 337 -4.34 20.75 14.34
CA GLN A 337 -2.98 20.99 13.86
C GLN A 337 -2.67 20.35 12.49
N ILE A 338 -3.65 20.35 11.59
CA ILE A 338 -3.49 19.80 10.24
C ILE A 338 -2.71 20.84 9.41
N PRO A 339 -1.51 20.53 8.91
CA PRO A 339 -0.78 21.45 8.05
C PRO A 339 -1.46 21.55 6.68
N PRO A 340 -1.27 22.67 5.96
CA PRO A 340 -1.73 22.75 4.58
C PRO A 340 -1.04 21.68 3.72
N ARG A 341 -1.77 21.18 2.73
CA ARG A 341 -1.29 20.20 1.76
C ARG A 341 -0.05 20.77 1.04
N PRO A 342 1.06 20.01 0.98
CA PRO A 342 2.21 20.41 0.19
C PRO A 342 1.87 20.28 -1.30
N GLU A 343 1.58 21.40 -1.96
CA GLU A 343 1.40 21.47 -3.41
C GLU A 343 2.57 22.22 -4.04
N ARG A 344 3.40 21.49 -4.79
CA ARG A 344 4.43 22.12 -5.63
C ARG A 344 3.80 22.44 -6.98
N LYS A 345 3.68 23.71 -7.29
CA LYS A 345 3.20 24.22 -8.58
C LYS A 345 4.39 24.76 -9.35
N VAL A 346 4.26 24.75 -10.68
CA VAL A 346 5.24 25.45 -11.50
C VAL A 346 5.30 26.94 -11.12
N PRO A 347 6.48 27.58 -11.18
CA PRO A 347 6.61 29.00 -10.91
C PRO A 347 5.70 29.85 -11.82
N ALA A 348 5.38 31.06 -11.40
CA ALA A 348 4.51 31.95 -12.18
C ALA A 348 5.18 32.49 -13.46
N GLN A 349 6.50 32.62 -13.48
CA GLN A 349 7.26 33.24 -14.56
C GLN A 349 8.56 32.46 -14.84
N PRO A 350 9.08 32.50 -16.09
CA PRO A 350 10.39 31.97 -16.44
C PRO A 350 11.51 32.58 -15.60
N GLN A 351 12.51 31.79 -15.23
CA GLN A 351 13.61 32.22 -14.35
C GLN A 351 14.95 31.67 -14.82
N ILE A 352 16.03 32.42 -14.55
CA ILE A 352 17.41 32.03 -14.85
C ILE A 352 17.90 31.06 -13.77
N GLY A 353 18.50 29.95 -14.19
CA GLY A 353 19.04 28.95 -13.28
C GLY A 353 17.99 28.13 -12.54
N PHE A 354 16.70 28.27 -12.88
CA PHE A 354 15.60 27.55 -12.24
C PHE A 354 15.02 26.53 -13.21
N VAL A 355 14.97 25.25 -12.82
CA VAL A 355 14.41 24.18 -13.65
C VAL A 355 13.47 23.33 -12.83
N ASN A 356 12.32 22.99 -13.41
CA ASN A 356 11.43 21.97 -12.84
C ASN A 356 11.94 20.56 -13.22
N GLY A 357 12.65 19.92 -12.30
CA GLY A 357 12.89 18.48 -12.32
C GLY A 357 11.65 17.68 -11.91
N LEU A 358 11.74 16.35 -12.02
CA LEU A 358 10.70 15.43 -11.57
C LEU A 358 11.30 14.30 -10.74
N ALA A 359 10.66 13.99 -9.62
CA ALA A 359 11.05 12.91 -8.72
C ALA A 359 9.88 11.97 -8.44
N VAL A 360 10.18 10.83 -7.82
CA VAL A 360 9.18 9.87 -7.33
C VAL A 360 9.49 9.59 -5.87
N TYR A 361 8.47 9.60 -5.04
CA TYR A 361 8.51 9.16 -3.65
C TYR A 361 7.72 7.86 -3.50
N GLY A 362 8.24 6.94 -2.67
CA GLY A 362 7.59 5.66 -2.41
C GLY A 362 7.20 4.91 -3.71
N PRO A 363 6.17 4.06 -3.65
CA PRO A 363 5.70 3.36 -4.83
C PRO A 363 4.85 4.27 -5.72
N ASN A 364 5.47 4.80 -6.77
CA ASN A 364 4.80 5.44 -7.91
C ASN A 364 4.10 6.78 -7.59
N LEU A 365 4.54 7.53 -6.58
CA LEU A 365 4.05 8.90 -6.33
C LEU A 365 5.02 9.93 -6.91
N GLY A 366 4.66 10.54 -8.05
CA GLY A 366 5.46 11.60 -8.66
C GLY A 366 5.38 12.93 -7.90
N THR A 367 6.41 13.76 -8.02
CA THR A 367 6.42 15.14 -7.52
C THR A 367 7.23 16.05 -8.44
N LEU A 368 6.92 17.35 -8.42
CA LEU A 368 7.77 18.39 -8.99
C LEU A 368 9.00 18.59 -8.10
N LEU A 369 10.19 18.63 -8.71
CA LEU A 369 11.43 18.91 -8.01
C LEU A 369 12.01 20.23 -8.51
N GLU A 370 12.04 21.23 -7.65
CA GLU A 370 12.66 22.52 -7.99
C GLU A 370 14.18 22.38 -7.89
N ILE A 371 14.89 22.86 -8.92
CA ILE A 371 16.34 22.92 -8.96
C ILE A 371 16.74 24.36 -9.26
N GLU A 372 17.48 24.95 -8.32
CA GLU A 372 17.97 26.32 -8.41
C GLU A 372 19.48 26.31 -8.56
N VAL A 373 20.00 27.08 -9.51
CA VAL A 373 21.44 27.23 -9.73
C VAL A 373 21.81 28.69 -9.81
N SER A 374 22.74 29.10 -8.95
CA SER A 374 23.43 30.39 -9.07
C SER A 374 24.83 30.17 -9.65
N ALA A 375 25.20 30.99 -10.63
CA ALA A 375 26.53 31.01 -11.22
C ALA A 375 27.14 32.40 -11.03
N ILE A 376 28.19 32.48 -10.20
CA ILE A 376 28.92 33.71 -9.88
C ILE A 376 30.29 33.64 -10.54
N PRO A 377 30.67 34.57 -11.44
CA PRO A 377 31.96 34.52 -12.10
C PRO A 377 33.11 34.68 -11.08
N VAL A 378 34.16 33.87 -11.22
CA VAL A 378 35.36 33.97 -10.36
C VAL A 378 36.38 34.97 -10.93
N ALA A 379 37.19 35.55 -10.03
CA ALA A 379 38.21 36.53 -10.41
C ALA A 379 39.34 35.94 -11.28
N VAL A 380 39.64 34.64 -11.12
CA VAL A 380 40.65 33.92 -11.91
C VAL A 380 39.95 32.79 -12.65
N ALA A 381 39.97 32.83 -13.98
CA ALA A 381 39.40 31.78 -14.80
C ALA A 381 40.00 30.41 -14.43
N GLY A 382 39.15 29.37 -14.41
CA GLY A 382 39.55 28.02 -14.02
C GLY A 382 39.57 27.72 -12.51
N THR A 383 39.34 28.70 -11.62
CA THR A 383 39.34 28.46 -10.15
C THR A 383 37.97 28.26 -9.52
N GLY A 384 36.91 28.22 -10.34
CA GLY A 384 35.53 28.03 -9.89
C GLY A 384 35.28 26.70 -9.19
N LYS A 385 34.41 26.74 -8.17
CA LYS A 385 34.01 25.57 -7.38
C LYS A 385 32.50 25.36 -7.47
N PHE A 386 32.04 24.18 -7.06
CA PHE A 386 30.61 23.94 -6.93
C PHE A 386 30.24 23.52 -5.50
N ASN A 387 29.05 23.92 -5.07
CA ASN A 387 28.40 23.48 -3.84
C ASN A 387 27.01 22.94 -4.16
N ILE A 388 26.56 21.96 -3.38
CA ILE A 388 25.23 21.37 -3.50
C ILE A 388 24.54 21.41 -2.13
N THR A 389 23.32 21.93 -2.07
CA THR A 389 22.49 21.96 -0.85
C THR A 389 21.15 21.26 -1.09
N GLY A 390 20.60 20.64 -0.05
CA GLY A 390 19.32 19.90 -0.13
C GLY A 390 19.42 18.45 -0.62
N VAL A 391 20.63 17.88 -0.65
CA VAL A 391 20.89 16.46 -0.98
C VAL A 391 21.45 15.72 0.24
N VAL A 392 21.32 14.39 0.25
CA VAL A 392 22.04 13.54 1.21
C VAL A 392 23.52 13.58 0.85
N ASP A 393 24.42 13.88 1.81
CA ASP A 393 25.86 13.88 1.56
C ASP A 393 26.47 12.47 1.54
N GLU A 394 26.12 11.65 2.54
CA GLU A 394 26.53 10.25 2.67
C GLU A 394 25.35 9.41 3.17
N GLU A 395 25.17 8.23 2.56
CA GLU A 395 24.20 7.24 3.03
C GLU A 395 24.95 6.08 3.71
N GLU A 396 24.62 5.82 4.97
CA GLU A 396 25.05 4.62 5.70
C GLU A 396 24.01 3.52 5.50
N MET A 397 24.30 2.56 4.64
CA MET A 397 23.46 1.36 4.51
C MET A 397 23.85 0.36 5.59
N GLY A 398 22.98 0.20 6.59
CA GLY A 398 23.13 -0.73 7.70
C GLY A 398 22.06 -1.83 7.68
N GLY A 399 22.49 -3.09 7.65
CA GLY A 399 21.61 -4.27 7.70
C GLY A 399 22.32 -5.56 8.14
N GLY A 400 23.43 -5.45 8.88
CA GLY A 400 24.26 -6.57 9.32
C GLY A 400 25.60 -6.12 9.91
N SER A 401 26.57 -7.03 10.03
CA SER A 401 27.89 -6.81 10.67
C SER A 401 28.84 -5.84 9.93
N ARG A 402 28.38 -5.12 8.89
CA ARG A 402 29.21 -4.23 8.07
C ARG A 402 28.40 -3.02 7.63
N THR A 403 28.85 -1.82 8.01
CA THR A 403 28.33 -0.54 7.52
C THR A 403 29.03 -0.18 6.22
N ILE A 404 28.26 0.10 5.17
CA ILE A 404 28.78 0.59 3.89
C ILE A 404 28.41 2.06 3.79
N ARG A 405 29.42 2.93 3.65
CA ARG A 405 29.24 4.35 3.34
C ARG A 405 29.29 4.55 1.83
N ARG A 406 28.22 5.11 1.27
CA ARG A 406 28.12 5.43 -0.16
C ARG A 406 28.05 6.95 -0.34
N LYS A 407 28.85 7.47 -1.28
CA LYS A 407 28.75 8.86 -1.74
C LYS A 407 27.40 9.07 -2.45
N SER A 408 26.75 10.19 -2.16
CA SER A 408 25.49 10.63 -2.79
C SER A 408 25.46 10.44 -4.31
N MET A 409 24.40 9.82 -4.82
CA MET A 409 24.18 9.65 -6.26
C MET A 409 23.91 11.00 -6.94
N ALA A 410 23.27 11.93 -6.23
CA ALA A 410 23.04 13.30 -6.71
C ALA A 410 24.38 14.03 -6.95
N ARG A 411 25.33 13.91 -6.02
CA ARG A 411 26.66 14.52 -6.15
C ARG A 411 27.47 13.93 -7.31
N GLY A 412 27.46 12.60 -7.46
CA GLY A 412 28.07 11.95 -8.61
C GLY A 412 27.43 12.37 -9.94
N SER A 413 26.11 12.60 -9.94
CA SER A 413 25.39 13.10 -11.12
C SER A 413 25.82 14.52 -11.50
N VAL A 414 26.04 15.42 -10.54
CA VAL A 414 26.59 16.76 -10.80
C VAL A 414 28.00 16.67 -11.42
N GLU A 415 28.86 15.77 -10.92
CA GLU A 415 30.20 15.58 -11.49
C GLU A 415 30.15 15.12 -12.96
N ASN A 416 29.23 14.21 -13.29
CA ASN A 416 28.96 13.81 -14.66
C ASN A 416 28.46 15.01 -15.49
N VAL A 417 27.56 15.82 -14.93
CA VAL A 417 27.02 17.02 -15.57
C VAL A 417 28.09 18.01 -15.94
N LEU A 418 28.95 18.38 -14.99
CA LEU A 418 30.04 19.33 -15.21
C LEU A 418 31.04 18.79 -16.25
N THR A 419 31.23 17.48 -16.33
CA THR A 419 32.09 16.86 -17.33
C THR A 419 31.52 17.00 -18.73
N VAL A 420 30.23 16.72 -18.91
CA VAL A 420 29.56 16.84 -20.21
C VAL A 420 29.46 18.30 -20.65
N LEU A 421 29.05 19.21 -19.77
CA LEU A 421 28.94 20.64 -20.10
C LEU A 421 30.30 21.23 -20.54
N ARG A 422 31.41 20.87 -19.87
CA ARG A 422 32.75 21.29 -20.33
C ARG A 422 33.07 20.77 -21.73
N LYS A 423 32.72 19.53 -22.04
CA LYS A 423 32.90 18.95 -23.38
C LYS A 423 32.11 19.71 -24.46
N LEU A 424 30.95 20.24 -24.10
CA LEU A 424 30.08 21.04 -24.98
C LEU A 424 30.50 22.52 -25.06
N GLY A 425 31.64 22.91 -24.47
CA GLY A 425 32.19 24.26 -24.53
C GLY A 425 31.66 25.21 -23.45
N PHE A 426 30.94 24.71 -22.44
CA PHE A 426 30.55 25.53 -21.30
C PHE A 426 31.75 25.64 -20.33
N ASN A 427 32.25 26.86 -20.10
CA ASN A 427 33.36 27.13 -19.18
C ASN A 427 32.90 27.09 -17.71
N THR A 428 32.44 25.94 -17.23
CA THR A 428 31.88 25.80 -15.87
C THR A 428 32.88 26.12 -14.77
N SER A 429 34.19 26.02 -15.03
CA SER A 429 35.28 26.35 -14.09
C SER A 429 35.53 27.84 -13.92
N ASP A 430 34.87 28.70 -14.71
CA ASP A 430 34.98 30.15 -14.59
C ASP A 430 33.92 30.74 -13.65
N TYR A 431 33.14 29.86 -13.00
CA TYR A 431 32.05 30.24 -12.10
C TYR A 431 32.10 29.44 -10.80
N ASP A 432 31.77 30.10 -9.69
CA ASP A 432 31.31 29.43 -8.48
C ASP A 432 29.83 29.09 -8.65
N LEU A 433 29.53 27.79 -8.64
CA LEU A 433 28.20 27.23 -8.85
C LEU A 433 27.59 26.82 -7.51
N HIS A 434 26.40 27.33 -7.20
CA HIS A 434 25.60 26.83 -6.08
C HIS A 434 24.35 26.16 -6.65
N ILE A 435 24.27 24.83 -6.51
CA ILE A 435 23.11 24.03 -6.90
C ILE A 435 22.29 23.73 -5.65
N ASN A 436 21.04 24.18 -5.61
CA ASN A 436 20.15 24.06 -4.47
C ASN A 436 18.90 23.27 -4.84
N PHE A 437 18.51 22.34 -3.96
CA PHE A 437 17.27 21.61 -4.04
C PHE A 437 16.36 21.98 -2.85
N PRO A 438 15.41 22.92 -3.02
CA PRO A 438 14.54 23.36 -1.95
C PRO A 438 13.62 22.26 -1.38
N GLY A 439 13.23 22.44 -0.11
CA GLY A 439 12.09 21.73 0.46
C GLY A 439 12.39 20.55 1.41
N GLY A 440 13.61 20.42 1.91
CA GLY A 440 13.94 19.63 3.11
C GLY A 440 13.81 18.11 3.02
N VAL A 441 13.21 17.57 1.95
CA VAL A 441 13.16 16.12 1.69
C VAL A 441 14.44 15.71 0.98
N PRO A 442 15.26 14.82 1.56
CA PRO A 442 16.52 14.39 0.96
C PRO A 442 16.28 13.76 -0.41
N ILE A 443 17.01 14.25 -1.41
CA ILE A 443 17.01 13.68 -2.76
C ILE A 443 18.26 12.84 -2.91
N ASP A 444 18.07 11.58 -3.31
CA ASP A 444 19.17 10.72 -3.72
C ASP A 444 18.75 9.87 -4.92
N GLY A 445 19.25 10.22 -6.10
CA GLY A 445 18.95 9.53 -7.35
C GLY A 445 19.47 10.27 -8.59
N PRO A 446 19.89 9.54 -9.65
CA PRO A 446 20.54 10.16 -10.82
C PRO A 446 19.57 10.83 -11.80
N SER A 447 18.25 10.69 -11.60
CA SER A 447 17.22 11.09 -12.57
C SER A 447 17.02 12.59 -12.80
N ALA A 448 17.77 13.43 -12.08
CA ALA A 448 17.80 14.89 -12.23
C ALA A 448 18.96 15.38 -13.12
N GLY A 449 19.73 14.48 -13.74
CA GLY A 449 20.92 14.80 -14.53
C GLY A 449 20.69 15.88 -15.59
N ILE A 450 19.68 15.70 -16.45
CA ILE A 450 19.38 16.68 -17.51
C ILE A 450 18.83 18.01 -16.96
N SER A 451 18.10 17.95 -15.83
CA SER A 451 17.54 19.12 -15.16
C SER A 451 18.66 20.00 -14.59
N MET A 452 19.65 19.38 -13.93
CA MET A 452 20.84 20.07 -13.42
C MET A 452 21.69 20.65 -14.55
N ALA A 453 21.89 19.90 -15.64
CA ALA A 453 22.63 20.39 -16.80
C ALA A 453 21.99 21.64 -17.40
N THR A 454 20.67 21.62 -17.56
CA THR A 454 19.90 22.77 -18.07
C THR A 454 19.95 23.95 -17.12
N ALA A 455 19.83 23.73 -15.81
CA ALA A 455 19.88 24.80 -14.81
C ALA A 455 21.26 25.47 -14.77
N ILE A 456 22.35 24.69 -14.84
CA ILE A 456 23.72 25.22 -14.91
C ILE A 456 23.94 26.00 -16.20
N ALA A 457 23.54 25.45 -17.36
CA ALA A 457 23.65 26.14 -18.64
C ALA A 457 22.87 27.47 -18.65
N SER A 458 21.64 27.46 -18.13
CA SER A 458 20.81 28.64 -17.93
C SER A 458 21.49 29.69 -17.05
N ALA A 459 22.04 29.29 -15.91
CA ALA A 459 22.68 30.19 -14.95
C ALA A 459 23.95 30.86 -15.51
N ILE A 460 24.73 30.13 -16.31
CA ILE A 460 25.95 30.61 -16.98
C ILE A 460 25.60 31.59 -18.11
N HIS A 461 24.65 31.23 -18.99
CA HIS A 461 24.30 32.05 -20.16
C HIS A 461 23.25 33.12 -19.89
N LYS A 462 22.69 33.17 -18.67
CA LYS A 462 21.62 34.10 -18.28
C LYS A 462 20.37 33.97 -19.17
N ILE A 463 20.08 32.75 -19.63
CA ILE A 463 18.89 32.44 -20.44
C ILE A 463 17.81 31.90 -19.50
N PRO A 464 16.62 32.52 -19.39
CA PRO A 464 15.56 32.01 -18.55
C PRO A 464 14.98 30.70 -19.11
N VAL A 465 14.72 29.74 -18.22
CA VAL A 465 14.04 28.49 -18.58
C VAL A 465 12.53 28.70 -18.51
N ASP A 466 11.79 28.17 -19.47
CA ASP A 466 10.32 28.16 -19.45
C ASP A 466 9.81 27.52 -18.14
N ASN A 467 9.03 28.27 -17.37
CA ASN A 467 8.49 27.82 -16.09
C ASN A 467 7.50 26.67 -16.23
N LYS A 468 6.89 26.48 -17.41
CA LYS A 468 5.95 25.37 -17.66
C LYS A 468 6.62 24.14 -18.27
N LEU A 469 7.94 24.17 -18.44
CA LEU A 469 8.75 23.03 -18.85
C LEU A 469 9.18 22.24 -17.62
N ALA A 470 8.90 20.93 -17.62
CA ALA A 470 9.47 19.98 -16.67
C ALA A 470 10.32 18.94 -17.39
N MET A 471 11.27 18.31 -16.68
CA MET A 471 12.12 17.30 -17.29
C MET A 471 12.65 16.26 -16.30
N THR A 472 12.94 15.06 -16.81
CA THR A 472 13.64 14.01 -16.06
C THR A 472 14.51 13.19 -16.99
N GLY A 473 15.64 12.72 -16.48
CA GLY A 473 16.59 11.93 -17.25
C GLY A 473 17.91 11.85 -16.52
N GLU A 474 18.48 10.66 -16.47
CA GLU A 474 19.87 10.49 -16.04
C GLU A 474 20.79 10.93 -17.19
N MET A 475 21.93 11.54 -16.87
CA MET A 475 22.90 11.93 -17.88
C MET A 475 24.17 11.12 -17.75
N SER A 476 24.53 10.44 -18.83
CA SER A 476 25.82 9.76 -18.95
C SER A 476 26.94 10.74 -19.29
N ILE A 477 28.18 10.40 -18.96
CA ILE A 477 29.38 11.19 -19.32
C ILE A 477 29.59 11.36 -20.84
N HIS A 478 28.88 10.60 -21.66
CA HIS A 478 28.90 10.70 -23.12
C HIS A 478 27.84 11.64 -23.69
N GLY A 479 27.05 12.31 -22.84
CA GLY A 479 25.98 13.23 -23.26
C GLY A 479 24.66 12.53 -23.61
N LYS A 480 24.56 11.20 -23.46
CA LYS A 480 23.27 10.50 -23.66
C LYS A 480 22.34 10.68 -22.47
N VAL A 481 21.05 10.87 -22.77
CA VAL A 481 19.95 10.87 -21.82
C VAL A 481 19.51 9.42 -21.57
N LYS A 482 19.58 8.98 -20.32
CA LYS A 482 19.36 7.59 -19.89
C LYS A 482 17.99 7.41 -19.23
N PRO A 483 17.39 6.22 -19.36
CA PRO A 483 16.06 5.94 -18.83
C PRO A 483 16.01 6.06 -17.31
N VAL A 484 14.82 6.40 -16.80
CA VAL A 484 14.52 6.58 -15.38
C VAL A 484 13.28 5.77 -14.99
N GLY A 485 13.16 5.46 -13.70
CA GLY A 485 11.97 4.81 -13.14
C GLY A 485 10.79 5.76 -12.95
N GLY A 486 9.58 5.20 -12.96
CA GLY A 486 8.34 5.91 -12.61
C GLY A 486 7.95 7.05 -13.57
N VAL A 487 8.31 6.95 -14.85
CA VAL A 487 8.08 8.03 -15.84
C VAL A 487 6.61 8.46 -15.93
N VAL A 488 5.66 7.53 -15.85
CA VAL A 488 4.23 7.83 -15.91
C VAL A 488 3.81 8.71 -14.73
N ALA A 489 4.21 8.34 -13.51
CA ALA A 489 3.91 9.12 -12.31
C ALA A 489 4.60 10.50 -12.34
N LYS A 490 5.81 10.59 -12.89
CA LYS A 490 6.54 11.86 -13.07
C LYS A 490 5.81 12.79 -14.04
N VAL A 491 5.38 12.29 -15.19
CA VAL A 491 4.62 13.08 -16.19
C VAL A 491 3.29 13.52 -15.60
N GLU A 492 2.58 12.63 -14.89
CA GLU A 492 1.33 12.98 -14.21
C GLU A 492 1.54 14.08 -13.16
N ALA A 493 2.61 13.99 -12.36
CA ALA A 493 2.95 15.03 -11.38
C ALA A 493 3.31 16.37 -12.02
N ALA A 494 4.02 16.36 -13.16
CA ALA A 494 4.31 17.58 -13.92
C ALA A 494 3.01 18.25 -14.39
N PHE A 495 2.10 17.48 -14.98
CA PHE A 495 0.80 17.97 -15.43
C PHE A 495 -0.02 18.54 -14.26
N GLN A 496 -0.08 17.84 -13.13
CA GLN A 496 -0.80 18.30 -11.93
C GLN A 496 -0.18 19.58 -11.33
N ALA A 497 1.13 19.75 -11.46
CA ALA A 497 1.83 20.96 -11.04
C ALA A 497 1.60 22.15 -12.00
N GLY A 498 1.00 21.93 -13.18
CA GLY A 498 0.70 22.94 -14.19
C GLY A 498 1.73 23.04 -15.32
N ALA A 499 2.63 22.07 -15.47
CA ALA A 499 3.54 22.01 -16.60
C ALA A 499 2.78 21.65 -17.88
N THR A 500 3.11 22.32 -18.99
CA THR A 500 2.51 22.08 -20.31
C THR A 500 3.41 21.27 -21.22
N ARG A 501 4.70 21.17 -20.90
CA ARG A 501 5.70 20.42 -21.67
C ARG A 501 6.58 19.60 -20.72
N VAL A 502 6.84 18.34 -21.07
CA VAL A 502 7.68 17.44 -20.27
C VAL A 502 8.71 16.73 -21.14
N ILE A 503 9.99 16.90 -20.82
CA ILE A 503 11.08 16.18 -21.50
C ILE A 503 11.39 14.88 -20.73
N ILE A 504 11.39 13.76 -21.45
CA ILE A 504 11.72 12.43 -20.93
C ILE A 504 12.80 11.75 -21.78
N PRO A 505 13.50 10.73 -21.25
CA PRO A 505 14.41 9.93 -22.05
C PRO A 505 13.66 9.19 -23.16
N LYS A 506 14.23 9.13 -24.36
CA LYS A 506 13.64 8.42 -25.51
C LYS A 506 13.35 6.94 -25.21
N GLU A 507 14.20 6.28 -24.42
CA GLU A 507 14.01 4.89 -23.98
C GLU A 507 12.80 4.70 -23.04
N ASN A 508 12.30 5.77 -22.40
CA ASN A 508 11.09 5.74 -21.58
C ASN A 508 9.81 6.05 -22.36
N TRP A 509 9.90 6.34 -23.66
CA TRP A 509 8.73 6.68 -24.47
C TRP A 509 7.72 5.54 -24.51
N GLN A 510 6.43 5.90 -24.40
CA GLN A 510 5.31 4.96 -24.44
C GLN A 510 4.19 5.54 -25.31
N ALA A 511 3.45 4.66 -26.00
CA ALA A 511 2.35 5.07 -26.88
C ALA A 511 1.25 5.86 -26.16
N MET A 512 1.09 5.68 -24.85
CA MET A 512 0.14 6.44 -24.03
C MET A 512 0.42 7.94 -23.97
N PHE A 513 1.60 8.39 -24.41
CA PHE A 513 2.00 9.81 -24.38
C PHE A 513 1.61 10.59 -25.65
N VAL A 514 1.18 9.92 -26.72
CA VAL A 514 1.01 10.53 -28.06
C VAL A 514 -0.10 11.60 -28.10
N ASP A 515 -1.11 11.52 -27.23
CA ASP A 515 -2.26 12.43 -27.22
C ASP A 515 -2.70 12.79 -25.79
N LEU A 516 -1.74 13.05 -24.89
CA LEU A 516 -2.08 13.47 -23.53
C LEU A 516 -2.71 14.87 -23.53
N PRO A 517 -3.96 15.04 -23.06
CA PRO A 517 -4.61 16.34 -23.06
C PRO A 517 -3.95 17.26 -22.04
N GLY A 518 -3.47 18.42 -22.49
CA GLY A 518 -2.94 19.48 -21.64
C GLY A 518 -1.46 19.36 -21.27
N VAL A 519 -0.76 18.30 -21.72
CA VAL A 519 0.70 18.17 -21.58
C VAL A 519 1.32 17.54 -22.84
N GLU A 520 2.30 18.21 -23.41
CA GLU A 520 3.12 17.67 -24.51
C GLU A 520 4.32 16.94 -23.92
N VAL A 521 4.50 15.66 -24.27
CA VAL A 521 5.67 14.87 -23.85
C VAL A 521 6.67 14.84 -25.00
N VAL A 522 7.92 15.21 -24.72
CA VAL A 522 9.01 15.26 -25.69
C VAL A 522 10.07 14.22 -25.29
N ALA A 523 10.41 13.32 -26.20
CA ALA A 523 11.50 12.37 -26.02
C ALA A 523 12.84 12.99 -26.45
N ALA A 524 13.87 12.86 -25.61
CA ALA A 524 15.24 13.26 -25.93
C ALA A 524 16.22 12.09 -25.78
N GLU A 525 17.19 11.99 -26.70
CA GLU A 525 18.27 11.01 -26.67
C GLU A 525 19.59 11.61 -26.18
N THR A 526 19.79 12.91 -26.40
CA THR A 526 21.04 13.63 -26.12
C THR A 526 20.80 14.90 -25.31
N ILE A 527 21.81 15.35 -24.56
CA ILE A 527 21.72 16.59 -23.77
C ILE A 527 21.59 17.83 -24.67
N GLU A 528 22.16 17.76 -25.88
CA GLU A 528 22.08 18.78 -26.90
C GLU A 528 20.63 19.02 -27.32
N GLU A 529 19.85 17.95 -27.55
CA GLU A 529 18.41 18.04 -27.80
C GLU A 529 17.65 18.68 -26.62
N VAL A 530 18.01 18.34 -25.38
CA VAL A 530 17.40 18.93 -24.18
C VAL A 530 17.70 20.43 -24.09
N LEU A 531 18.96 20.83 -24.27
CA LEU A 531 19.38 22.24 -24.20
C LEU A 531 18.78 23.06 -25.35
N ALA A 532 18.69 22.49 -26.55
CA ALA A 532 18.00 23.13 -27.67
C ALA A 532 16.50 23.32 -27.36
N ALA A 533 15.83 22.28 -26.85
CA ALA A 533 14.40 22.34 -26.53
C ALA A 533 14.07 23.25 -25.33
N ALA A 534 14.99 23.39 -24.36
CA ALA A 534 14.78 24.14 -23.13
C ALA A 534 15.28 25.59 -23.19
N LEU A 535 16.39 25.85 -23.89
CA LEU A 535 17.09 27.13 -23.91
C LEU A 535 17.24 27.73 -25.32
N GLY A 536 16.92 26.98 -26.38
CA GLY A 536 17.14 27.43 -27.76
C GLY A 536 18.62 27.50 -28.16
N ILE A 537 19.50 26.77 -27.46
CA ILE A 537 20.94 26.73 -27.76
C ILE A 537 21.17 25.66 -28.83
N GLU A 538 21.46 26.07 -30.06
CA GLU A 538 21.98 25.18 -31.10
C GLU A 538 23.50 25.03 -30.92
N LEU A 539 23.94 23.87 -30.44
CA LEU A 539 25.36 23.54 -30.35
C LEU A 539 25.81 23.04 -31.72
N HIS A 540 26.55 23.86 -32.47
CA HIS A 540 27.16 23.41 -33.73
C HIS A 540 28.23 22.35 -33.46
N ASP A 541 28.18 21.25 -34.23
CA ASP A 541 29.16 20.17 -34.26
C ASP A 541 30.56 20.70 -34.65
N ASN A 542 31.30 21.25 -33.69
CA ASN A 542 32.76 21.28 -33.79
C ASN A 542 33.31 19.95 -33.28
N VAL A 543 32.92 18.87 -33.94
CA VAL A 543 33.64 17.60 -33.85
C VAL A 543 34.96 17.83 -34.60
N ILE A 544 36.02 18.13 -33.86
CA ILE A 544 37.39 18.00 -34.37
C ILE A 544 37.52 16.52 -34.79
N PRO A 545 37.73 16.19 -36.08
CA PRO A 545 37.98 14.82 -36.45
C PRO A 545 39.37 14.44 -35.92
N LEU A 546 39.42 13.56 -34.93
CA LEU A 546 40.64 12.83 -34.63
C LEU A 546 40.95 11.94 -35.85
N PRO A 547 42.16 11.99 -36.43
CA PRO A 547 42.52 11.13 -37.54
C PRO A 547 42.73 9.73 -36.98
N PHE A 548 41.74 8.86 -37.13
CA PHE A 548 41.92 7.43 -36.88
C PHE A 548 41.55 6.65 -38.13
N SER A 549 42.56 6.45 -38.98
CA SER A 549 42.56 5.43 -40.02
C SER A 549 42.53 4.04 -39.37
N MET A 550 41.46 3.29 -39.57
CA MET A 550 41.46 1.84 -39.38
C MET A 550 41.00 1.15 -40.66
N GLU A 551 41.96 0.81 -41.50
CA GLU A 551 41.87 -0.46 -42.23
C GLU A 551 42.18 -1.57 -41.24
N ARG A 552 41.20 -2.42 -40.94
CA ARG A 552 41.39 -3.83 -40.58
C ARG A 552 40.05 -4.55 -40.70
N THR A 553 39.91 -5.26 -41.81
CA THR A 553 38.95 -6.33 -42.03
C THR A 553 39.12 -7.41 -40.98
N ILE A 554 38.07 -7.72 -40.22
CA ILE A 554 37.97 -8.95 -39.42
C ILE A 554 36.62 -9.59 -39.77
N PRO A 555 36.58 -10.88 -40.15
CA PRO A 555 35.36 -11.54 -40.58
C PRO A 555 34.42 -11.82 -39.40
N ALA A 556 33.12 -11.75 -39.67
CA ALA A 556 32.06 -12.04 -38.72
C ALA A 556 32.04 -13.53 -38.35
N THR A 557 32.20 -13.83 -37.06
CA THR A 557 31.90 -15.16 -36.50
C THR A 557 31.12 -15.04 -35.19
N THR A 558 29.88 -15.53 -35.27
CA THR A 558 29.10 -16.23 -34.23
C THR A 558 28.78 -15.50 -32.91
N LEU A 559 27.55 -14.96 -32.86
CA LEU A 559 26.74 -14.74 -31.65
C LEU A 559 26.47 -16.06 -30.90
N PRO A 560 26.46 -16.10 -29.56
CA PRO A 560 25.82 -17.18 -28.81
C PRO A 560 24.34 -16.86 -28.60
N ILE A 561 23.51 -17.72 -29.19
CA ILE A 561 22.08 -17.89 -28.92
C ILE A 561 21.97 -18.70 -27.62
N LEU A 562 21.44 -18.12 -26.55
CA LEU A 562 21.04 -18.91 -25.38
C LEU A 562 19.66 -19.51 -25.66
N HIS A 563 19.71 -20.81 -25.98
CA HIS A 563 18.60 -21.68 -26.31
C HIS A 563 17.66 -21.90 -25.13
N ALA A 564 16.38 -21.63 -25.35
CA ALA A 564 15.31 -22.47 -24.83
C ALA A 564 14.99 -23.52 -25.90
N ASN A 565 15.12 -24.81 -25.57
CA ASN A 565 14.04 -25.77 -25.79
C ASN A 565 14.34 -27.15 -25.19
N SER A 566 13.32 -27.61 -24.48
CA SER A 566 13.00 -28.94 -24.00
C SER A 566 13.34 -30.09 -24.96
N GLN A 567 13.76 -31.24 -24.42
CA GLN A 567 12.98 -32.49 -24.50
C GLN A 567 13.58 -33.60 -23.63
N HIS A 568 12.66 -34.35 -23.02
CA HIS A 568 12.85 -35.61 -22.31
C HIS A 568 13.63 -36.65 -23.12
N THR A 569 14.47 -37.44 -22.43
CA THR A 569 14.33 -38.91 -22.36
C THR A 569 15.20 -39.44 -21.21
N ILE A 570 14.56 -40.24 -20.37
CA ILE A 570 15.14 -41.15 -19.38
C ILE A 570 15.83 -42.26 -20.17
N ASP A 571 17.06 -42.64 -19.80
CA ASP A 571 17.48 -44.04 -19.73
C ASP A 571 18.86 -44.19 -19.06
N SER A 572 18.92 -45.24 -18.22
CA SER A 572 20.00 -45.79 -17.38
C SER A 572 20.44 -45.01 -16.14
#